data_AF-D5GKP0-F1
#
_entry.id   AF-D5GKP0-F1
#
_cell.length_a   1.000
_cell.length_b   1.000
_cell.length_c   1.000
_cell.angle_alpha   90.00
_cell.angle_beta   90.00
_cell.angle_gamma   90.00
#
_symmetry.space_group_name_H-M   'P 1'
#
loop_
_entity.id
_entity.type
_entity.pdbx_description
1 polymer ?
#
loop_
_entity_poly.entity_id
_entity_poly.type
_entity_poly.pdbx_seq_one_letter_code
_entity_poly.pdbx_strand_id
1 'polypeptide(L)' 'MSLRYEVKRLYLGREYPLGYNYFRPRCHRAFMSQADETDPGKIREGIQRAEYVKKEIEALLVFRYDNFGVDRVR' A
#
# COMPACT_ATOMS: atom_id res chain seq x y z
N MET A 1 -1.14 -4.24 19.87
CA MET A 1 -0.15 -3.98 18.81
C MET A 1 -0.71 -2.89 17.90
N SER A 2 -0.07 -1.72 17.87
CA SER A 2 -0.64 -0.50 17.26
C SER A 2 -0.50 -0.50 15.74
N LEU A 3 -1.60 -0.19 15.03
CA LEU A 3 -1.70 0.03 13.57
C LEU A 3 -0.55 0.86 12.97
N ARG A 4 0.11 1.72 13.78
CA ARG A 4 1.32 2.46 13.40
C ARG A 4 2.47 1.57 12.91
N TYR A 5 2.63 0.36 13.45
CA TYR A 5 3.73 -0.54 13.08
C TYR A 5 3.50 -1.24 11.75
N GLU A 6 2.25 -1.52 11.36
CA GLU A 6 1.93 -2.14 10.07
C GLU A 6 2.20 -1.20 8.89
N VAL A 7 1.89 0.09 9.05
CA VAL A 7 2.18 1.12 8.03
C VAL A 7 3.68 1.25 7.75
N LYS A 8 4.55 0.94 8.73
CA LYS A 8 6.01 1.02 8.58
C LYS A 8 6.60 -0.11 7.73
N ARG A 9 5.88 -1.22 7.50
CA ARG A 9 6.30 -2.30 6.57
C ARG A 9 5.85 -2.08 5.13
N LEU A 10 5.06 -1.05 4.82
CA LEU A 10 4.73 -0.66 3.45
C LEU A 10 5.90 0.11 2.80
N TYR A 11 7.04 -0.57 2.64
CA TYR A 11 8.16 -0.10 1.80
C TYR A 11 7.88 -0.25 0.30
N LEU A 12 6.71 -0.76 -0.09
CA LEU A 12 6.23 -0.89 -1.48
C LEU A 12 5.99 0.45 -2.19
N GLY A 13 5.92 1.57 -1.45
CA GLY A 13 5.67 2.87 -2.06
C GLY A 13 6.84 3.44 -2.87
N ARG A 14 8.09 2.97 -2.68
CA ARG A 14 9.26 3.50 -3.41
C ARG A 14 9.23 3.20 -4.90
N GLU A 15 8.67 2.06 -5.26
CA GLU A 15 8.57 1.61 -6.65
C GLU A 15 7.21 1.97 -7.28
N TYR A 16 6.38 2.72 -6.55
CA TYR A 16 5.11 3.22 -7.08
C TYR A 16 5.39 4.13 -8.30
N PRO A 17 4.63 4.03 -9.42
CA PRO A 17 4.93 4.77 -10.65
C PRO A 17 5.05 6.29 -10.48
N LEU A 18 4.33 6.86 -9.52
CA LEU A 18 4.34 8.29 -9.19
C LEU A 18 5.25 8.62 -7.99
N GLY A 19 5.97 7.64 -7.45
CA GLY A 19 6.94 7.75 -6.38
C GLY A 19 6.37 7.69 -4.96
N TYR A 20 7.26 7.43 -3.99
CA TYR A 20 6.92 7.30 -2.56
C TYR A 20 6.22 8.54 -1.99
N ASN A 21 6.64 9.71 -2.42
CA ASN A 21 6.09 10.99 -1.96
C ASN A 21 4.65 11.22 -2.42
N TYR A 22 4.22 10.55 -3.50
CA TYR A 22 2.84 10.58 -3.98
C TYR A 22 1.96 9.56 -3.24
N PHE A 23 2.50 8.37 -2.99
CA PHE A 23 1.79 7.25 -2.39
C PHE A 23 1.57 7.42 -0.88
N ARG A 24 2.65 7.72 -0.13
CA ARG A 24 2.65 7.79 1.34
C ARG A 24 1.58 8.74 1.91
N PRO A 25 1.44 10.01 1.49
CA PRO A 25 0.46 10.91 2.08
C PRO A 25 -0.99 10.50 1.79
N ARG A 26 -1.24 9.82 0.66
CA ARG A 26 -2.58 9.35 0.29
C ARG A 26 -3.02 8.18 1.17
N CYS A 27 -2.16 7.18 1.34
CA CYS A 27 -2.42 6.08 2.26
C CYS A 27 -2.59 6.60 3.68
N HIS A 28 -1.68 7.49 4.13
CA HIS A 28 -1.79 8.06 5.46
C HIS A 28 -3.12 8.80 5.66
N ARG A 29 -3.54 9.63 4.70
CA ARG A 29 -4.82 10.34 4.78
C ARG A 29 -6.02 9.39 4.81
N ALA A 30 -6.02 8.34 3.99
CA ALA A 30 -7.09 7.34 3.97
C ALA A 30 -7.22 6.63 5.33
N PHE A 31 -6.11 6.16 5.90
CA PHE A 31 -6.12 5.53 7.22
C PHE A 31 -6.49 6.50 8.35
N MET A 32 -6.00 7.75 8.29
CA MET A 32 -6.37 8.78 9.28
C MET A 32 -7.86 9.15 9.21
N SER A 33 -8.46 9.20 8.01
CA SER A 33 -9.88 9.51 7.86
C SER A 33 -10.83 8.45 8.41
N GLN A 34 -10.32 7.24 8.69
CA GLN A 34 -11.08 6.13 9.27
C GLN A 34 -10.59 5.79 10.70
N ALA A 35 -9.72 6.61 11.30
CA ALA A 35 -9.12 6.33 12.59
C ALA A 35 -10.11 6.41 13.77
N ASP A 36 -11.16 7.22 13.62
CA ASP A 36 -12.22 7.41 14.61
C ASP A 36 -13.38 6.40 14.45
N GLU A 37 -13.30 5.49 13.48
CA GLU A 37 -14.33 4.48 13.24
C GLU A 37 -14.25 3.38 14.30
N THR A 38 -15.33 3.22 15.07
CA THR A 38 -15.43 2.23 16.15
C THR A 38 -16.33 1.05 15.78
N ASP A 39 -17.03 1.11 14.65
CA ASP A 39 -17.86 0.02 14.17
C ASP A 39 -17.00 -1.17 13.70
N PRO A 40 -17.07 -2.34 14.36
CA PRO A 40 -16.28 -3.51 13.98
C PRO A 40 -16.57 -4.03 12.57
N GLY A 41 -17.77 -3.79 12.03
CA GLY A 41 -18.10 -4.14 10.63
C GLY A 41 -17.28 -3.33 9.63
N LYS A 42 -17.30 -2.00 9.79
CA LYS A 42 -16.56 -1.08 8.93
C LYS A 42 -15.05 -1.20 9.07
N ILE A 43 -14.55 -1.51 10.26
CA ILE A 43 -13.12 -1.78 10.46
C ILE A 43 -12.69 -2.99 9.61
N ARG A 44 -13.48 -4.07 9.59
CA ARG A 44 -13.19 -5.25 8.77
C ARG A 44 -13.20 -4.94 7.28
N GLU A 45 -14.18 -4.16 6.82
CA GLU A 45 -14.24 -3.70 5.42
C GLU A 45 -13.03 -2.82 5.05
N GLY A 46 -12.62 -1.92 5.95
CA GLY A 46 -11.44 -1.08 5.78
C GLY A 46 -10.15 -1.90 5.63
N ILE A 47 -10.00 -2.94 6.46
CA ILE A 47 -8.86 -3.88 6.37
C ILE A 47 -8.90 -4.66 5.05
N GLN A 48 -10.06 -5.15 4.63
CA GLN A 48 -10.21 -5.85 3.34
C GLN A 48 -9.83 -4.97 2.15
N ARG A 49 -10.24 -3.69 2.16
CA ARG A 49 -9.83 -2.71 1.15
C ARG A 49 -8.33 -2.48 1.15
N ALA A 50 -7.71 -2.37 2.32
CA ALA A 50 -6.26 -2.19 2.42
C ALA A 50 -5.49 -3.39 1.84
N GLU A 51 -5.95 -4.62 2.10
CA GLU A 51 -5.39 -5.85 1.50
C GLU A 51 -5.56 -5.90 -0.02
N TYR A 52 -6.70 -5.46 -0.54
CA TYR A 52 -6.92 -5.38 -1.99
C TYR A 52 -5.96 -4.39 -2.66
N VAL A 53 -5.84 -3.18 -2.12
CA VAL A 53 -4.93 -2.14 -2.63
C VAL A 53 -3.47 -2.61 -2.57
N LYS A 54 -3.08 -3.34 -1.52
CA LYS A 54 -1.75 -3.95 -1.42
C LYS A 54 -1.49 -4.94 -2.56
N LYS A 55 -2.44 -5.83 -2.85
CA LYS A 55 -2.33 -6.80 -3.96
C LYS A 55 -2.27 -6.11 -5.33
N GLU A 56 -3.02 -5.04 -5.54
CA GLU A 56 -2.93 -4.26 -6.79
C GLU A 56 -1.54 -3.63 -6.96
N ILE A 57 -0.95 -3.11 -5.89
CA ILE A 57 0.40 -2.56 -5.92
C ILE A 57 1.42 -3.67 -6.18
N GLU A 58 1.30 -4.82 -5.52
CA GLU A 58 2.15 -5.99 -5.78
C GLU A 58 2.05 -6.45 -7.24
N ALA A 59 0.83 -6.50 -7.81
CA ALA A 59 0.61 -6.83 -9.21
C ALA A 59 1.20 -5.77 -10.16
N LEU A 60 1.06 -4.48 -9.86
CA LEU A 60 1.69 -3.40 -10.62
C LEU A 60 3.21 -3.48 -10.60
N LEU A 61 3.80 -3.86 -9.48
CA LEU A 61 5.25 -4.06 -9.36
C LEU A 61 5.68 -5.27 -10.18
N VAL A 62 5.04 -6.44 -10.00
CA VAL A 62 5.32 -7.66 -10.78
C VAL A 62 5.19 -7.38 -12.28
N PHE A 63 4.10 -6.75 -12.72
CA PHE A 63 3.91 -6.34 -14.11
C PHE A 63 5.04 -5.41 -14.59
N ARG A 64 5.50 -4.47 -13.77
CA ARG A 64 6.61 -3.58 -14.12
C ARG A 64 7.94 -4.32 -14.22
N TYR A 65 8.19 -5.32 -13.38
CA TYR A 65 9.35 -6.20 -13.49
C TYR A 65 9.28 -7.09 -14.75
N ASP A 66 8.10 -7.60 -15.10
CA ASP A 66 7.91 -8.47 -16.28
C ASP A 66 7.94 -7.70 -17.62
N ASN A 67 7.47 -6.45 -17.68
CA ASN A 67 7.41 -5.67 -18.92
C ASN A 67 8.66 -4.81 -19.18
N PHE A 68 9.51 -4.59 -18.18
CA PHE A 68 10.80 -3.92 -18.32
C PHE A 68 11.94 -4.90 -18.03
N GLY A 69 11.97 -6.02 -18.75
CA GLY A 69 13.11 -6.92 -18.74
C GLY A 69 14.28 -6.35 -19.53
N VAL A 70 15.14 -5.51 -18.92
CA VAL A 70 16.59 -5.41 -19.24
C VAL A 70 17.38 -4.99 -17.99
N ASP A 71 18.47 -5.72 -17.73
CA ASP A 71 19.56 -5.51 -16.76
C ASP A 71 19.39 -5.95 -15.29
N ARG A 72 19.39 -7.27 -15.08
CA ARG A 72 20.28 -7.87 -14.07
C ARG A 72 21.12 -9.01 -14.66
N VAL A 73 22.12 -8.63 -15.45
CA VAL A 73 23.41 -9.30 -15.41
C VAL A 73 24.31 -8.47 -14.49
N ARG A 74 24.30 -8.80 -13.20
CA ARG A 74 25.42 -8.72 -12.25
C ARG A 74 24.99 -9.19 -10.87
#